data_AF-A0A5C7SA54-F1
#
_entry.id   AF-A0A5C7SA54-F1
#
_cell.length_a   1.000
_cell.length_b   1.000
_cell.length_c   1.000
_cell.angle_alpha   90.00
_cell.angle_beta   90.00
_cell.angle_gamma   90.00
#
_symmetry.space_group_name_H-M   'P 1'
#
loop_
_entity.id
_entity.type
_entity.pdbx_description
1 polymer ?
#
loop_
_entity_poly.entity_id
_entity_poly.type
_entity_poly.pdbx_seq_one_letter_code
_entity_poly.pdbx_strand_id
1 'polypeptide(L)'
;ARPNILMFGDWAWIPRRTEAQEARLVAWLEHVRRPVVVELGAGENVPTVRRFAESIGGRLVRINPQAEPMLPAGAIHLRCGALEGIATVHAALVGHR
;
A
#
# COMPACT_ATOMS: atom_id res chain seq x y z
N ALA A 1 -11.75 15.67 23.63
CA ALA A 1 -11.94 14.54 22.70
C ALA A 1 -10.62 14.28 21.97
N ARG A 2 -10.29 13.03 21.62
CA ARG A 2 -9.05 12.65 20.90
C ARG A 2 -9.37 12.08 19.51
N PRO A 3 -8.43 12.15 18.54
CA PRO A 3 -8.58 11.44 17.27
C PRO A 3 -8.71 9.91 17.46
N ASN A 4 -9.51 9.26 16.63
CA ASN A 4 -9.69 7.79 16.64
C ASN A 4 -8.59 7.09 15.81
N ILE A 5 -7.35 7.21 16.27
CA ILE A 5 -6.17 6.59 15.67
C ILE A 5 -5.81 5.36 16.52
N LEU A 6 -5.59 4.21 15.88
CA LEU A 6 -5.16 3.00 16.57
C LEU A 6 -3.73 3.17 17.08
N MET A 7 -3.54 3.13 18.39
CA MET A 7 -2.25 3.17 19.07
C MET A 7 -1.98 1.85 19.79
N PHE A 8 -0.72 1.54 20.06
CA PHE A 8 -0.35 0.33 20.80
C PHE A 8 -0.98 0.32 22.21
N GLY A 9 -1.70 -0.75 22.55
CA GLY A 9 -2.36 -0.90 23.85
C GLY A 9 -3.62 -0.04 24.04
N ASP A 10 -4.16 0.55 22.97
CA ASP A 10 -5.33 1.42 23.06
C ASP A 10 -6.65 0.63 23.06
N TRP A 11 -7.12 0.27 24.26
CA TRP A 11 -8.43 -0.36 24.47
C TRP A 11 -9.62 0.56 24.25
N ALA A 12 -9.39 1.87 24.17
CA ALA A 12 -10.43 2.87 23.95
C ALA A 12 -10.57 3.27 22.46
N TRP A 13 -9.78 2.66 21.57
CA TRP A 13 -9.94 2.82 20.13
C TRP A 13 -11.29 2.26 19.68
N ILE A 14 -11.97 2.96 18.76
CA ILE A 14 -13.30 2.57 18.27
C ILE A 14 -13.14 1.90 16.90
N PRO A 15 -13.25 0.57 16.80
CA PRO A 15 -12.83 -0.18 15.61
C PRO A 15 -13.87 -0.22 14.48
N ARG A 16 -15.15 -0.04 14.83
CA ARG A 16 -16.32 -0.32 13.97
C ARG A 16 -16.19 0.22 12.53
N ARG A 17 -15.70 1.45 12.34
CA ARG A 17 -15.54 2.04 10.99
C ARG A 17 -14.44 1.34 10.20
N THR A 18 -13.32 1.03 10.85
CA THR A 18 -12.16 0.38 10.23
C THR A 18 -12.49 -1.06 9.87
N GLU A 19 -13.12 -1.81 10.77
CA GLU A 19 -13.57 -3.19 10.50
C GLU A 19 -14.54 -3.25 9.31
N ALA A 20 -15.49 -2.32 9.22
CA ALA A 20 -16.41 -2.24 8.09
C ALA A 20 -15.73 -1.86 6.76
N GLN A 21 -14.58 -1.15 6.80
CA GLN A 21 -13.78 -0.87 5.60
C GLN A 21 -12.95 -2.08 5.20
N GLU A 22 -12.33 -2.75 6.16
CA GLU A 22 -11.53 -3.94 5.97
C GLU A 22 -12.35 -5.09 5.41
N ALA A 23 -13.54 -5.37 5.96
CA ALA A 23 -14.43 -6.41 5.46
C ALA A 23 -14.82 -6.20 3.98
N ARG A 24 -15.06 -4.94 3.57
CA ARG A 24 -15.37 -4.62 2.16
C ARG A 24 -14.16 -4.78 1.25
N LEU A 25 -12.97 -4.43 1.74
CA LEU A 25 -11.73 -4.61 1.01
C LEU A 25 -11.45 -6.09 0.77
N VAL A 26 -11.56 -6.93 1.81
CA VAL A 26 -11.38 -8.39 1.72
C VAL A 26 -12.38 -8.98 0.73
N ALA A 27 -13.67 -8.68 0.87
CA ALA A 27 -14.70 -9.19 -0.04
C ALA A 27 -14.47 -8.77 -1.50
N TRP A 28 -13.97 -7.55 -1.73
CA TRP A 28 -13.62 -7.11 -3.08
C TRP A 28 -12.40 -7.86 -3.64
N LEU A 29 -11.34 -8.02 -2.83
CA LEU A 29 -10.10 -8.70 -3.24
C LEU A 29 -10.32 -10.16 -3.64
N GLU A 30 -11.27 -10.85 -3.02
CA GLU A 30 -11.65 -12.23 -3.40
C GLU A 30 -12.05 -12.37 -4.88
N HIS A 31 -12.51 -11.30 -5.50
CA HIS A 31 -12.98 -11.29 -6.89
C HIS A 31 -11.96 -10.70 -7.88
N VAL A 32 -10.84 -10.15 -7.39
CA VAL A 32 -9.83 -9.49 -8.22
C VAL A 32 -8.86 -10.50 -8.80
N ARG A 33 -8.73 -10.52 -10.13
CA ARG A 33 -7.72 -11.33 -10.82
C ARG A 33 -6.54 -10.47 -11.23
N ARG A 34 -5.32 -10.93 -10.93
CA ARG A 34 -4.04 -10.27 -11.27
C ARG A 34 -3.93 -8.84 -10.73
N PRO A 35 -4.07 -8.62 -9.41
CA PRO A 35 -3.92 -7.28 -8.83
C PRO A 35 -2.51 -6.70 -9.10
N VAL A 36 -2.47 -5.38 -9.28
CA VAL A 36 -1.25 -4.59 -9.23
C VAL A 36 -1.31 -3.75 -7.97
N VAL A 37 -0.39 -3.98 -7.04
CA VAL A 37 -0.28 -3.21 -5.80
C VAL A 37 0.74 -2.11 -5.99
N VAL A 38 0.33 -0.87 -5.77
CA VAL A 38 1.21 0.29 -5.78
C VAL A 38 1.41 0.76 -4.35
N GLU A 39 2.59 0.48 -3.80
CA GLU A 39 2.99 0.88 -2.45
C GLU A 39 3.73 2.23 -2.50
N LEU A 40 3.33 3.16 -1.63
CA LEU A 40 3.85 4.52 -1.62
C LEU A 40 4.49 4.84 -0.26
N GLY A 41 5.78 5.16 -0.24
CA GLY A 41 6.45 5.72 0.93
C GLY A 41 6.46 4.84 2.19
N ALA A 42 6.11 3.56 2.10
CA ALA A 42 6.09 2.66 3.26
C ALA A 42 7.52 2.42 3.79
N GLY A 43 7.76 2.86 5.03
CA GLY A 43 9.01 2.66 5.75
C GLY A 43 9.13 1.26 6.36
N GLU A 44 10.32 0.95 6.86
CA GLU A 44 10.69 -0.39 7.36
C GLU A 44 10.40 -0.57 8.86
N ASN A 45 10.31 0.52 9.63
CA ASN A 45 10.17 0.48 11.09
C ASN A 45 8.86 -0.20 11.55
N VAL A 46 7.78 -0.01 10.80
CA VAL A 46 6.49 -0.67 11.02
C VAL A 46 5.98 -1.13 9.66
N PRO A 47 6.35 -2.35 9.21
CA PRO A 47 6.17 -2.78 7.83
C PRO A 47 4.72 -3.25 7.55
N THR A 48 3.71 -2.69 8.22
CA THR A 48 2.31 -3.13 8.09
C THR A 48 1.81 -2.93 6.66
N VAL A 49 2.14 -1.79 6.03
CA VAL A 49 1.78 -1.52 4.63
C VAL A 49 2.46 -2.52 3.70
N ARG A 50 3.74 -2.85 3.94
CA ARG A 50 4.48 -3.82 3.14
C ARG A 50 3.91 -5.23 3.28
N ARG A 51 3.72 -5.72 4.50
CA ARG A 51 3.14 -7.04 4.75
C ARG A 51 1.76 -7.18 4.12
N PHE A 52 0.94 -6.12 4.20
CA PHE A 52 -0.34 -6.09 3.52
C PHE A 52 -0.16 -6.18 2.00
N ALA A 53 0.70 -5.35 1.40
CA ALA A 53 0.97 -5.36 -0.04
C ALA A 53 1.45 -6.73 -0.56
N GLU A 54 2.33 -7.40 0.18
CA GLU A 54 2.79 -8.76 -0.13
C GLU A 54 1.68 -9.79 -0.01
N SER A 55 0.81 -9.68 1.00
CA SER A 55 -0.31 -10.61 1.21
C SER A 55 -1.36 -10.60 0.11
N ILE A 56 -1.52 -9.48 -0.61
CA ILE A 56 -2.44 -9.40 -1.76
C ILE A 56 -1.99 -10.28 -2.92
N GLY A 57 -0.67 -10.53 -3.04
CA GLY A 57 -0.09 -11.20 -4.19
C GLY A 57 -0.17 -10.36 -5.48
N GLY A 58 0.23 -10.95 -6.61
CA GLY A 58 0.27 -10.26 -7.90
C GLY A 58 1.53 -9.42 -8.11
N ARG A 59 1.40 -8.31 -8.85
CA ARG A 59 2.54 -7.43 -9.19
C ARG A 59 2.68 -6.33 -8.16
N LEU A 60 3.84 -6.24 -7.50
CA LEU A 60 4.17 -5.15 -6.59
C LEU A 60 4.97 -4.05 -7.31
N VAL A 61 4.54 -2.80 -7.15
CA VAL A 61 5.26 -1.58 -7.53
C VAL A 61 5.49 -0.75 -6.28
N ARG A 62 6.74 -0.61 -5.84
CA ARG A 62 7.13 0.27 -4.73
C ARG A 62 7.58 1.62 -5.28
N ILE A 63 7.02 2.70 -4.75
CA ILE A 63 7.49 4.07 -4.95
C ILE A 63 8.02 4.59 -3.62
N ASN A 64 9.34 4.57 -3.48
CA ASN A 64 10.00 4.95 -2.24
C ASN A 64 11.46 5.31 -2.53
N PRO A 65 11.98 6.46 -2.05
CA PRO A 65 13.35 6.86 -2.34
C PRO A 65 14.39 5.97 -1.66
N GLN A 66 14.03 5.33 -0.54
CA GLN A 66 14.90 4.38 0.14
C GLN A 66 15.07 3.10 -0.67
N ALA A 67 16.31 2.62 -0.78
CA ALA A 67 16.61 1.30 -1.33
C ALA A 67 16.00 0.21 -0.44
N GLU A 68 15.48 -0.85 -1.06
CA GLU A 68 14.95 -2.02 -0.36
C GLU A 68 15.79 -3.24 -0.77
N PRO A 69 16.60 -3.82 0.12
CA PRO A 69 17.47 -4.93 -0.21
C PRO A 69 16.71 -6.22 -0.57
N MET A 70 15.48 -6.39 -0.08
CA MET A 70 14.73 -7.63 -0.27
C MET A 70 13.32 -7.36 -0.82
N LEU A 71 13.23 -7.31 -2.15
CA LEU A 71 11.96 -7.20 -2.84
C LEU A 71 11.46 -8.58 -3.32
N PRO A 72 10.15 -8.83 -3.31
CA PRO A 72 9.58 -10.01 -3.94
C PRO A 72 10.01 -10.14 -5.40
N ALA A 73 10.16 -11.38 -5.87
CA ALA A 73 10.59 -11.64 -7.24
C ALA A 73 9.67 -10.93 -8.25
N GLY A 74 10.29 -10.15 -9.14
CA GLY A 74 9.57 -9.36 -10.12
C GLY A 74 8.95 -8.07 -9.59
N ALA A 75 9.09 -7.68 -8.32
CA ALA A 75 8.62 -6.35 -7.92
C ALA A 75 9.36 -5.23 -8.70
N ILE A 76 8.66 -4.13 -8.96
CA ILE A 76 9.24 -2.91 -9.53
C ILE A 76 9.51 -1.94 -8.40
N HIS A 77 10.68 -1.31 -8.40
CA HIS A 77 11.01 -0.27 -7.44
C HIS A 77 11.35 1.03 -8.16
N LEU A 78 10.47 2.02 -8.00
CA LEU A 78 10.72 3.40 -8.37
C LEU A 78 11.36 4.12 -7.18
N ARG A 79 12.67 4.39 -7.30
CA ARG A 79 13.49 5.04 -6.28
C ARG A 79 13.33 6.56 -6.33
N CYS A 80 12.12 7.02 -6.04
CA CYS A 80 11.76 8.43 -6.02
C CYS A 80 10.69 8.72 -4.96
N GLY A 81 10.39 10.00 -4.75
CA GLY A 81 9.30 10.42 -3.87
C GLY A 81 7.93 9.99 -4.42
N ALA A 82 6.95 9.76 -3.53
CA ALA A 82 5.61 9.31 -3.93
C ALA A 82 4.94 10.23 -4.95
N LEU A 83 5.04 11.55 -4.77
CA LEU A 83 4.47 12.53 -5.69
C LEU A 83 5.10 12.43 -7.08
N GLU A 84 6.43 12.43 -7.15
CA GLU A 84 7.18 12.31 -8.40
C GLU A 84 6.84 11.00 -9.14
N GLY A 85 6.82 9.88 -8.41
CA GLY A 85 6.49 8.58 -9.00
C GLY A 85 5.06 8.52 -9.54
N ILE A 86 4.06 9.00 -8.78
CA ILE A 86 2.67 9.03 -9.26
C ILE A 86 2.51 9.97 -10.46
N ALA A 87 3.13 11.16 -10.41
CA ALA A 87 3.08 12.11 -11.52
C ALA A 87 3.68 11.53 -12.81
N THR A 88 4.79 10.80 -12.68
CA THR A 88 5.46 10.15 -13.82
C THR A 88 4.61 9.02 -14.40
N VAL A 89 4.04 8.16 -13.55
CA VAL A 89 3.12 7.10 -13.98
C VAL A 89 1.91 7.71 -14.67
N HIS A 90 1.35 8.78 -14.12
CA HIS A 90 0.21 9.48 -14.72
C HIS A 90 0.55 10.06 -16.10
N ALA A 91 1.67 10.78 -16.23
CA ALA A 91 2.12 11.36 -17.49
C ALA A 91 2.33 10.28 -18.57
N ALA A 92 2.94 9.14 -18.20
CA ALA A 92 3.10 8.00 -19.11
C ALA A 92 1.73 7.46 -19.56
N LEU A 93 0.77 7.28 -18.65
CA LEU A 93 -0.57 6.78 -18.99
C LEU A 93 -1.34 7.74 -19.91
N VAL A 94 -1.18 9.05 -19.75
CA VAL A 94 -1.82 10.05 -20.62
C VAL A 94 -1.19 10.07 -22.01
N GLY A 95 0.15 9.94 -22.11
CA GLY A 95 0.86 9.91 -23.40
C GLY A 95 0.69 8.62 -24.20
N HIS A 96 0.15 7.56 -23.59
CA HIS A 96 -0.17 6.28 -24.25
C HIS A 96 -1.63 6.16 -24.72
N ARG A 97 -2.43 7.23 -24.62
CA ARG A 97 -3.78 7.31 -25.20
C ARG A 97 -3.73 7.97 -26.56
#